data_AF-A0A7S2J0I0-F1
#
_entry.id   AF-A0A7S2J0I0-F1
#
_cell.length_a   1.000
_cell.length_b   1.000
_cell.length_c   1.000
_cell.angle_alpha   90.00
_cell.angle_beta   90.00
_cell.angle_gamma   90.00
#
_symmetry.space_group_name_H-M   'P 1'
#
loop_
_entity.id
_entity.type
_entity.pdbx_description
1 polymer ?
#
loop_
_entity_poly.entity_id
_entity_poly.type
_entity_poly.pdbx_seq_one_letter_code
_entity_poly.pdbx_strand_id
1 'polypeptide(L)'
;DEDDATHSLTVPGQRPVSARRGAGGVASADLGSFTPVVEPTCASALVARAMQSELPSPMVLGRILAQPVAPTMPPSEARPQTPQCAPGQLAEHVRAALAQHTSEVVCAEVTHGPRDWTIAAYLQPQHVAKGRERLFDVAKQALLAETGLQRGLCLIGYAGEPFAPMHLGFSCAVAAVPDEHAACYGSFAQGYCTSPGTCTRYHPRDQIGFNVVIKRARTQGRASGRTRGRR
;
A
#
# COMPACT_ATOMS: atom_id res chain seq x y z
N ASP A 1 -37.73 -56.13 0.20
CA ASP A 1 -37.09 -55.96 1.51
C ASP A 1 -35.71 -55.38 1.30
N GLU A 2 -35.62 -54.11 0.89
CA GLU A 2 -35.75 -52.89 1.74
C GLU A 2 -34.48 -52.74 2.60
N ASP A 3 -33.60 -51.82 2.20
CA ASP A 3 -33.42 -50.47 2.80
C ASP A 3 -32.61 -50.60 4.11
N ASP A 4 -31.43 -50.00 4.27
CA ASP A 4 -31.19 -48.57 4.34
C ASP A 4 -29.66 -48.37 4.38
N ALA A 5 -29.09 -47.71 3.37
CA ALA A 5 -27.70 -47.25 3.41
C ALA A 5 -27.72 -45.72 3.47
N THR A 6 -27.73 -45.22 4.69
CA THR A 6 -27.78 -43.80 5.03
C THR A 6 -26.59 -43.04 4.41
N HIS A 7 -26.89 -42.18 3.43
CA HIS A 7 -25.96 -41.18 2.90
C HIS A 7 -25.72 -40.08 3.95
N SER A 8 -24.52 -40.03 4.54
CA SER A 8 -24.08 -38.88 5.33
C SER A 8 -23.36 -37.84 4.45
N LEU A 9 -24.07 -36.74 4.20
CA LEU A 9 -23.54 -35.49 3.67
C LEU A 9 -22.67 -34.82 4.74
N THR A 10 -21.36 -34.70 4.50
CA THR A 10 -20.48 -33.88 5.35
C THR A 10 -19.94 -32.70 4.54
N VAL A 11 -20.36 -31.52 4.96
CA VAL A 11 -19.89 -30.21 4.52
C VAL A 11 -18.48 -29.94 5.08
N PRO A 12 -17.47 -29.57 4.28
CA PRO A 12 -16.22 -29.05 4.83
C PRO A 12 -16.36 -27.56 5.14
N GLY A 13 -16.73 -27.27 6.39
CA GLY A 13 -16.61 -25.96 7.02
C GLY A 13 -15.20 -25.69 7.52
N GLN A 14 -14.67 -24.54 7.10
CA GLN A 14 -13.75 -23.62 7.80
C GLN A 14 -12.82 -24.20 8.89
N ARG A 15 -11.51 -24.17 8.62
CA ARG A 15 -10.45 -24.44 9.60
C ARG A 15 -10.22 -23.19 10.47
N PRO A 16 -10.18 -23.30 11.81
CA PRO A 16 -9.81 -22.21 12.69
C PRO A 16 -8.29 -21.96 12.69
N VAL A 17 -7.92 -20.68 12.69
CA VAL A 17 -6.54 -20.19 12.83
C VAL A 17 -6.12 -20.37 14.29
N SER A 18 -5.22 -21.33 14.56
CA SER A 18 -4.68 -21.57 15.90
C SER A 18 -3.64 -20.51 16.28
N ALA A 19 -3.94 -19.75 17.33
CA ALA A 19 -2.98 -18.93 18.06
C ALA A 19 -1.99 -19.84 18.82
N ARG A 20 -0.68 -19.71 18.55
CA ARG A 20 0.37 -20.33 19.36
C ARG A 20 0.82 -19.36 20.45
N ARG A 21 0.52 -19.69 21.71
CA ARG A 21 1.24 -19.21 22.90
C ARG A 21 2.56 -19.98 23.01
N GLY A 22 3.66 -19.26 23.18
CA GLY A 22 4.93 -19.79 23.64
C GLY A 22 5.45 -18.90 24.76
N ALA A 23 5.41 -19.43 25.99
CA ALA A 23 6.06 -18.86 27.16
C ALA A 23 7.37 -19.62 27.41
N GLY A 24 8.43 -18.89 27.77
CA GLY A 24 9.71 -19.45 28.19
C GLY A 24 10.77 -18.36 28.26
N GLY A 25 11.07 -17.88 29.47
CA GLY A 25 12.17 -16.96 29.74
C GLY A 25 13.46 -17.68 30.15
N VAL A 26 14.60 -16.97 30.12
CA VAL A 26 15.50 -16.71 31.27
C VAL A 26 16.63 -15.74 30.89
N ALA A 27 16.81 -14.73 31.76
CA ALA A 27 18.02 -14.01 32.23
C ALA A 27 19.26 -13.77 31.33
N SER A 28 19.66 -12.49 31.15
CA SER A 28 20.60 -11.74 32.03
C SER A 28 21.52 -10.73 31.29
N ALA A 29 21.82 -9.63 32.00
CA ALA A 29 22.98 -8.71 31.92
C ALA A 29 23.11 -7.65 30.80
N ASP A 30 22.61 -6.47 31.14
CA ASP A 30 23.18 -5.09 31.15
C ASP A 30 24.42 -4.64 30.33
N LEU A 31 24.33 -3.35 29.99
CA LEU A 31 25.32 -2.34 29.56
C LEU A 31 25.76 -2.30 28.08
N GLY A 32 25.18 -1.34 27.35
CA GLY A 32 25.68 -0.87 26.06
C GLY A 32 24.74 0.11 25.36
N SER A 33 24.64 1.33 25.91
CA SER A 33 23.99 2.49 25.29
C SER A 33 24.45 2.71 23.84
N PHE A 34 23.54 2.63 22.88
CA PHE A 34 23.54 3.38 21.62
C PHE A 34 22.12 3.37 21.06
N THR A 35 21.35 4.41 21.35
CA THR A 35 20.09 4.70 20.67
C THR A 35 20.40 5.45 19.37
N PRO A 36 20.12 4.88 18.18
CA PRO A 36 19.83 5.71 17.03
C PRO A 36 18.40 6.22 17.18
N VAL A 37 18.26 7.47 17.61
CA VAL A 37 17.05 8.26 17.35
C VAL A 37 16.99 8.46 15.84
N VAL A 38 16.26 7.56 15.17
CA VAL A 38 15.76 7.80 13.81
C VAL A 38 14.28 8.08 13.95
N GLU A 39 13.95 9.37 13.92
CA GLU A 39 12.58 9.85 13.78
C GLU A 39 11.94 9.22 12.53
N PRO A 40 10.74 8.61 12.65
CA PRO A 40 9.93 8.30 11.48
C PRO A 40 9.25 9.59 10.98
N THR A 41 10.01 10.43 10.28
CA THR A 41 9.49 11.66 9.67
C THR A 41 8.86 11.34 8.31
N CYS A 42 7.66 10.72 8.30
CA CYS A 42 6.87 10.63 7.07
C CYS A 42 5.34 10.73 7.26
N ALA A 43 4.79 10.57 8.46
CA ALA A 43 3.32 10.45 8.64
C ALA A 43 2.66 11.60 9.43
N SER A 44 3.42 12.52 10.04
CA SER A 44 2.85 13.50 10.99
C SER A 44 2.68 14.92 10.43
N ALA A 45 3.11 15.21 9.20
CA ALA A 45 3.13 16.58 8.67
C ALA A 45 1.81 17.07 8.04
N LEU A 46 0.80 16.21 7.86
CA LEU A 46 -0.47 16.59 7.22
C LEU A 46 -1.64 16.86 8.18
N VAL A 47 -1.49 16.62 9.49
CA VAL A 47 -2.56 16.88 10.47
C VAL A 47 -2.35 18.19 11.26
N ALA A 48 -1.16 18.79 11.21
CA ALA A 48 -0.84 19.98 12.01
C ALA A 48 -1.15 21.33 11.33
N ARG A 49 -1.67 21.35 10.10
CA ARG A 49 -1.85 22.59 9.32
C ARG A 49 -3.29 23.13 9.25
N ALA A 50 -4.21 22.56 10.04
CA ALA A 50 -5.64 22.93 10.03
C ALA A 50 -6.15 23.62 11.30
N MET A 51 -5.29 23.95 12.29
CA MET A 51 -5.73 24.50 13.58
C MET A 51 -5.03 25.81 14.01
N GLN A 52 -4.65 26.68 13.06
CA GLN A 52 -4.22 28.04 13.41
C GLN A 52 -4.78 29.05 12.39
N SER A 53 -5.98 29.54 12.66
CA SER A 53 -6.46 30.82 12.18
C SER A 53 -7.32 31.42 13.28
N GLU A 54 -6.84 32.53 13.81
CA GLU A 54 -7.32 33.19 15.02
C GLU A 54 -8.66 33.94 14.80
N LEU A 55 -9.48 33.89 15.86
CA LEU A 55 -10.47 34.85 16.40
C LEU A 55 -11.06 35.97 15.49
N PRO A 56 -12.38 36.19 15.54
CA PRO A 56 -12.96 37.52 15.35
C PRO A 56 -13.29 38.18 16.70
N SER A 57 -12.79 39.41 16.89
CA SER A 57 -13.19 40.34 17.94
C SER A 57 -14.41 41.21 17.50
N PRO A 58 -15.09 41.91 18.44
CA PRO A 58 -16.50 42.29 18.29
C PRO A 58 -16.76 43.72 17.78
N MET A 59 -17.95 43.86 17.18
CA MET A 59 -18.82 45.03 17.00
C MET A 59 -18.29 46.35 16.41
N VAL A 60 -18.84 46.72 15.24
CA VAL A 60 -19.23 48.11 14.94
C VAL A 60 -20.63 48.11 14.31
N LEU A 61 -21.54 48.85 14.93
CA LEU A 61 -22.93 49.06 14.51
C LEU A 61 -22.98 50.17 13.45
N GLY A 62 -23.29 49.84 12.20
CA GLY A 62 -23.45 50.79 11.11
C GLY A 62 -24.70 50.48 10.29
N ARG A 63 -25.72 51.33 10.41
CA ARG A 63 -26.97 51.29 9.62
C ARG A 63 -26.66 51.36 8.11
N ILE A 64 -27.03 50.34 7.36
CA ILE A 64 -27.13 50.40 5.90
C ILE A 64 -28.52 49.88 5.50
N LEU A 65 -29.21 50.71 4.70
CA LEU A 65 -30.55 50.48 4.19
C LEU A 65 -30.55 49.23 3.28
N ALA A 66 -31.44 48.29 3.57
CA ALA A 66 -31.60 47.04 2.85
C ALA A 66 -32.14 47.27 1.43
N GLN A 67 -31.39 46.83 0.43
CA GLN A 67 -31.91 46.54 -0.91
C GLN A 67 -32.00 45.03 -1.09
N PRO A 68 -33.08 44.47 -1.67
CA PRO A 68 -33.20 43.04 -1.91
C PRO A 68 -32.35 42.65 -3.12
N VAL A 69 -31.14 42.16 -2.89
CA VAL A 69 -30.32 41.51 -3.93
C VAL A 69 -30.61 40.01 -3.87
N ALA A 70 -31.10 39.45 -4.97
CA ALA A 70 -31.37 38.03 -5.14
C ALA A 70 -30.12 37.19 -4.82
N PRO A 71 -30.25 35.99 -4.22
CA PRO A 71 -29.11 35.13 -3.95
C PRO A 71 -28.56 34.60 -5.27
N THR A 72 -27.50 35.24 -5.75
CA THR A 72 -26.64 34.65 -6.79
C THR A 72 -25.86 33.54 -6.11
N MET A 73 -26.26 32.29 -6.37
CA MET A 73 -25.49 31.12 -5.98
C MET A 73 -24.06 31.27 -6.50
N PRO A 74 -23.02 31.13 -5.67
CA PRO A 74 -21.66 31.07 -6.19
C PRO A 74 -21.54 29.85 -7.12
N PRO A 75 -20.80 29.94 -8.23
CA PRO A 75 -20.47 28.77 -9.01
C PRO A 75 -19.76 27.79 -8.08
N SER A 76 -20.33 26.59 -7.96
CA SER A 76 -19.75 25.46 -7.23
C SER A 76 -18.28 25.35 -7.61
N GLU A 77 -17.39 25.75 -6.70
CA GLU A 77 -15.95 25.61 -6.88
C GLU A 77 -15.69 24.15 -7.19
N ALA A 78 -15.32 23.88 -8.45
CA ALA A 78 -14.85 22.58 -8.86
C ALA A 78 -13.60 22.31 -8.03
N ARG A 79 -13.78 21.54 -6.94
CA ARG A 79 -12.69 21.09 -6.07
C ARG A 79 -11.57 20.60 -6.99
N PRO A 80 -10.34 21.12 -6.89
CA PRO A 80 -9.26 20.66 -7.75
C PRO A 80 -9.14 19.15 -7.58
N GLN A 81 -9.51 18.42 -8.63
CA GLN A 81 -9.41 16.97 -8.66
C GLN A 81 -7.91 16.69 -8.69
N THR A 82 -7.34 16.37 -7.53
CA THR A 82 -5.98 15.85 -7.48
C THR A 82 -5.92 14.67 -8.45
N PRO A 83 -4.91 14.61 -9.32
CA PRO A 83 -4.79 13.51 -10.27
C PRO A 83 -4.76 12.21 -9.48
N GLN A 84 -5.80 11.39 -9.66
CA GLN A 84 -5.88 10.07 -9.06
C GLN A 84 -4.74 9.24 -9.65
N CYS A 85 -3.86 8.72 -8.79
CA CYS A 85 -2.78 7.87 -9.23
C CYS A 85 -3.39 6.58 -9.77
N ALA A 86 -3.18 6.26 -11.05
CA ALA A 86 -3.66 5.00 -11.60
C ALA A 86 -2.79 3.85 -11.05
N PRO A 87 -3.34 2.64 -10.84
CA PRO A 87 -2.55 1.48 -10.36
C PRO A 87 -1.32 1.19 -11.23
N GLY A 88 -1.40 1.41 -12.54
CA GLY A 88 -0.26 1.26 -13.45
C GLY A 88 0.85 2.30 -13.22
N GLN A 89 0.49 3.54 -12.86
CA GLN A 89 1.48 4.59 -12.51
C GLN A 89 2.19 4.23 -11.20
N LEU A 90 1.46 3.72 -10.22
CA LEU A 90 2.04 3.21 -8.98
C LEU A 90 3.04 2.08 -9.26
N ALA A 91 2.67 1.10 -10.09
CA ALA A 91 3.56 -0.01 -10.45
C ALA A 91 4.86 0.50 -11.11
N GLU A 92 4.72 1.48 -12.01
CA GLU A 92 5.84 2.08 -12.72
C GLU A 92 6.74 2.93 -11.82
N HIS A 93 6.17 3.68 -10.87
CA HIS A 93 6.96 4.42 -9.87
C HIS A 93 7.78 3.48 -8.99
N VAL A 94 7.19 2.36 -8.54
CA VAL A 94 7.93 1.36 -7.75
C VAL A 94 9.03 0.70 -8.57
N ARG A 95 8.76 0.39 -9.86
CA ARG A 95 9.78 -0.11 -10.80
C ARG A 95 10.93 0.88 -10.95
N ALA A 96 10.62 2.16 -11.17
CA ALA A 96 11.62 3.21 -11.32
C ALA A 96 12.46 3.39 -10.04
N ALA A 97 11.82 3.38 -8.86
CA ALA A 97 12.51 3.45 -7.58
C ALA A 97 13.50 2.28 -7.41
N LEU A 98 13.08 1.05 -7.73
CA LEU A 98 13.95 -0.12 -7.68
C LEU A 98 15.12 -0.04 -8.66
N ALA A 99 14.89 0.44 -9.88
CA ALA A 99 15.94 0.58 -10.90
C ALA A 99 16.96 1.67 -10.57
N GLN A 100 16.54 2.74 -9.89
CA GLN A 100 17.40 3.89 -9.58
C GLN A 100 18.15 3.74 -8.24
N HIS A 101 17.68 2.89 -7.34
CA HIS A 101 18.21 2.81 -5.98
C HIS A 101 19.63 2.24 -5.91
N THR A 102 19.99 1.30 -6.79
CA THR A 102 21.32 0.66 -6.75
C THR A 102 21.79 0.23 -8.13
N SER A 103 23.10 0.33 -8.36
CA SER A 103 23.78 -0.19 -9.55
C SER A 103 23.82 -1.73 -9.60
N GLU A 104 23.38 -2.39 -8.53
CA GLU A 104 23.30 -3.86 -8.44
C GLU A 104 22.08 -4.45 -9.18
N VAL A 105 21.06 -3.63 -9.45
CA VAL A 105 19.87 -4.02 -10.23
C VAL A 105 20.20 -3.94 -11.71
N VAL A 106 20.13 -5.07 -12.39
CA VAL A 106 20.37 -5.18 -13.83
C VAL A 106 19.18 -4.63 -14.62
N CYS A 107 17.97 -4.99 -14.19
CA CYS A 107 16.73 -4.50 -14.77
C CYS A 107 15.57 -4.67 -13.78
N ALA A 108 14.53 -3.87 -13.98
CA ALA A 108 13.25 -4.00 -13.31
C ALA A 108 12.11 -3.98 -14.34
N GLU A 109 11.19 -4.92 -14.22
CA GLU A 109 10.08 -5.15 -15.15
C GLU A 109 8.75 -5.08 -14.39
N VAL A 110 7.72 -4.58 -15.07
CA VAL A 110 6.34 -4.58 -14.57
C VAL A 110 5.51 -5.48 -15.47
N THR A 111 4.77 -6.39 -14.87
CA THR A 111 3.82 -7.28 -15.56
C THR A 111 2.44 -7.07 -14.96
N HIS A 112 1.45 -6.82 -15.81
CA HIS A 112 0.06 -6.71 -15.40
C HIS A 112 -0.64 -8.06 -15.59
N GLY A 113 -1.15 -8.62 -14.51
CA GLY A 113 -2.03 -9.77 -14.50
C GLY A 113 -3.52 -9.36 -14.47
N PRO A 114 -4.44 -10.34 -14.42
CA PRO A 114 -5.88 -10.06 -14.43
C PRO A 114 -6.40 -9.31 -13.19
N ARG A 115 -5.73 -9.44 -12.04
CA ARG A 115 -6.14 -8.83 -10.75
C ARG A 115 -4.96 -8.28 -9.94
N ASP A 116 -3.77 -8.33 -10.52
CA ASP A 116 -2.54 -8.07 -9.80
C ASP A 116 -1.47 -7.43 -10.71
N TRP A 117 -0.59 -6.66 -10.08
CA TRP A 117 0.60 -6.10 -10.70
C TRP A 117 1.81 -6.81 -10.12
N THR A 118 2.66 -7.35 -10.97
CA THR A 118 3.92 -7.97 -10.55
C THR A 118 5.09 -7.09 -10.97
N ILE A 119 5.89 -6.67 -10.01
CA ILE A 119 7.13 -5.91 -10.20
C ILE A 119 8.29 -6.86 -9.94
N ALA A 120 9.06 -7.17 -10.98
CA ALA A 120 10.20 -8.07 -10.90
C ALA A 120 11.51 -7.27 -11.01
N ALA A 121 12.34 -7.29 -9.97
CA ALA A 121 13.69 -6.74 -10.01
C ALA A 121 14.72 -7.86 -10.14
N TYR A 122 15.69 -7.68 -11.04
CA TYR A 122 16.75 -8.65 -11.30
C TYR A 122 18.09 -8.11 -10.80
N LEU A 123 18.71 -8.83 -9.87
CA LEU A 123 19.99 -8.44 -9.28
C LEU A 123 21.12 -9.28 -9.82
N GLN A 124 22.31 -8.70 -9.90
CA GLN A 124 23.52 -9.46 -10.16
C GLN A 124 23.69 -10.59 -9.13
N PRO A 125 24.07 -11.82 -9.54
CA PRO A 125 24.12 -12.99 -8.65
C PRO A 125 24.92 -12.78 -7.37
N GLN A 126 26.01 -12.01 -7.43
CA GLN A 126 26.87 -11.74 -6.26
C GLN A 126 26.19 -10.86 -5.18
N HIS A 127 25.16 -10.10 -5.54
CA HIS A 127 24.51 -9.14 -4.66
C HIS A 127 23.15 -9.61 -4.14
N VAL A 128 22.57 -10.68 -4.68
CA VAL A 128 21.21 -11.13 -4.31
C VAL A 128 21.06 -11.43 -2.82
N ALA A 129 22.06 -12.04 -2.17
CA ALA A 129 21.97 -12.39 -0.76
C ALA A 129 21.97 -11.16 0.17
N LYS A 130 22.67 -10.09 -0.21
CA LYS A 130 22.86 -8.88 0.62
C LYS A 130 21.91 -7.74 0.25
N GLY A 131 21.62 -7.59 -1.04
CA GLY A 131 20.81 -6.50 -1.60
C GLY A 131 19.30 -6.77 -1.58
N ARG A 132 18.86 -8.02 -1.40
CA ARG A 132 17.44 -8.38 -1.44
C ARG A 132 16.61 -7.66 -0.38
N GLU A 133 17.05 -7.67 0.86
CA GLU A 133 16.32 -7.04 1.96
C GLU A 133 16.21 -5.52 1.77
N ARG A 134 17.34 -4.88 1.41
CA ARG A 134 17.38 -3.45 1.10
C ARG A 134 16.40 -3.06 -0.02
N LEU A 135 16.35 -3.84 -1.10
CA LEU A 135 15.41 -3.57 -2.19
C LEU A 135 13.95 -3.81 -1.81
N PHE A 136 13.66 -4.76 -0.90
CA PHE A 136 12.32 -4.88 -0.36
C PHE A 136 11.94 -3.63 0.44
N ASP A 137 12.85 -3.09 1.25
CA ASP A 137 12.57 -1.86 2.01
C ASP A 137 12.32 -0.68 1.08
N VAL A 138 13.10 -0.55 0.01
CA VAL A 138 12.90 0.47 -1.03
C VAL A 138 11.53 0.33 -1.70
N ALA A 139 11.15 -0.88 -2.10
CA ALA A 139 9.85 -1.11 -2.72
C ALA A 139 8.69 -0.81 -1.76
N LYS A 140 8.81 -1.21 -0.49
CA LYS A 140 7.81 -0.91 0.55
C LYS A 140 7.69 0.59 0.79
N GLN A 141 8.81 1.30 0.89
CA GLN A 141 8.85 2.75 1.06
C GLN A 141 8.23 3.47 -0.14
N ALA A 142 8.55 3.03 -1.37
CA ALA A 142 7.95 3.58 -2.58
C ALA A 142 6.43 3.35 -2.60
N LEU A 143 5.96 2.14 -2.26
CA LEU A 143 4.54 1.84 -2.16
C LEU A 143 3.84 2.73 -1.12
N LEU A 144 4.40 2.87 0.08
CA LEU A 144 3.84 3.71 1.14
C LEU A 144 3.81 5.20 0.75
N ALA A 145 4.89 5.71 0.16
CA ALA A 145 4.98 7.11 -0.25
C ALA A 145 3.98 7.44 -1.37
N GLU A 146 3.76 6.49 -2.28
CA GLU A 146 2.92 6.69 -3.45
C GLU A 146 1.42 6.42 -3.20
N THR A 147 1.08 5.67 -2.15
CA THR A 147 -0.31 5.30 -1.79
C THR A 147 -0.91 6.10 -0.63
N GLY A 148 -0.40 7.32 -0.41
CA GLY A 148 -1.02 8.24 0.53
C GLY A 148 -2.48 8.54 0.16
N LEU A 149 -3.37 8.63 1.16
CA LEU A 149 -4.83 8.77 1.01
C LEU A 149 -5.26 9.89 0.03
N GLN A 150 -4.45 10.93 -0.14
CA GLN A 150 -4.71 12.08 -1.02
C GLN A 150 -4.58 11.76 -2.52
N ARG A 151 -4.05 10.59 -2.90
CA ARG A 151 -3.78 10.20 -4.29
C ARG A 151 -4.82 9.25 -4.90
N GLY A 152 -5.94 9.02 -4.20
CA GLY A 152 -7.04 8.18 -4.69
C GLY A 152 -6.75 6.67 -4.67
N LEU A 153 -5.54 6.25 -4.32
CA LEU A 153 -5.18 4.87 -3.99
C LEU A 153 -4.69 4.81 -2.55
N CYS A 154 -5.02 3.73 -1.86
CA CYS A 154 -4.57 3.48 -0.50
C CYS A 154 -4.10 2.04 -0.35
N LEU A 155 -2.93 1.88 0.27
CA LEU A 155 -2.41 0.59 0.68
C LEU A 155 -3.23 0.06 1.86
N ILE A 156 -3.84 -1.10 1.69
CA ILE A 156 -4.63 -1.73 2.75
C ILE A 156 -3.72 -2.22 3.87
N GLY A 157 -4.08 -1.93 5.11
CA GLY A 157 -3.30 -2.31 6.28
C GLY A 157 -2.11 -1.40 6.56
N TYR A 158 -2.07 -0.18 6.00
CA TYR A 158 -0.91 0.72 6.11
C TYR A 158 -0.50 1.08 7.56
N ALA A 159 -1.41 0.93 8.53
CA ALA A 159 -1.13 1.16 9.95
C ALA A 159 -0.86 -0.14 10.74
N GLY A 160 -0.88 -1.30 10.07
CA GLY A 160 -0.59 -2.61 10.64
C GLY A 160 0.50 -3.33 9.83
N GLU A 161 0.16 -4.49 9.29
CA GLU A 161 1.04 -5.28 8.43
C GLU A 161 0.52 -5.30 6.97
N PRO A 162 0.86 -4.28 6.15
CA PRO A 162 0.33 -4.20 4.77
C PRO A 162 1.03 -5.15 3.80
N PHE A 163 2.16 -5.74 4.19
CA PHE A 163 3.01 -6.57 3.33
C PHE A 163 3.00 -8.02 3.79
N ALA A 164 2.43 -8.91 2.98
CA ALA A 164 2.46 -10.34 3.22
C ALA A 164 3.68 -10.98 2.53
N PRO A 165 4.52 -11.76 3.25
CA PRO A 165 5.69 -12.38 2.67
C PRO A 165 5.33 -13.45 1.62
N MET A 166 6.15 -13.57 0.59
CA MET A 166 6.08 -14.59 -0.45
C MET A 166 7.44 -15.27 -0.61
N HIS A 167 7.47 -16.45 -1.26
CA HIS A 167 8.71 -17.23 -1.42
C HIS A 167 9.89 -16.43 -2.01
N LEU A 168 9.63 -15.54 -2.97
CA LEU A 168 10.64 -14.72 -3.64
C LEU A 168 10.45 -13.21 -3.42
N GLY A 169 9.61 -12.82 -2.47
CA GLY A 169 9.22 -11.43 -2.36
C GLY A 169 8.15 -11.15 -1.33
N PHE A 170 7.31 -10.18 -1.64
CA PHE A 170 6.14 -9.85 -0.82
C PHE A 170 4.98 -9.44 -1.72
N SER A 171 3.79 -9.45 -1.13
CA SER A 171 2.56 -8.97 -1.75
C SER A 171 1.91 -7.93 -0.84
N CYS A 172 1.15 -7.02 -1.42
CA CYS A 172 0.27 -6.12 -0.70
C CYS A 172 -1.00 -5.86 -1.50
N ALA A 173 -2.04 -5.36 -0.83
CA ALA A 173 -3.28 -4.98 -1.46
C ALA A 173 -3.42 -3.46 -1.50
N VAL A 174 -3.82 -2.93 -2.65
CA VAL A 174 -4.12 -1.52 -2.83
C VAL A 174 -5.58 -1.40 -3.28
N ALA A 175 -6.29 -0.40 -2.76
CA ALA A 175 -7.66 -0.13 -3.17
C ALA A 175 -7.86 1.35 -3.50
N ALA A 176 -8.78 1.62 -4.42
CA ALA A 176 -9.19 2.98 -4.72
C ALA A 176 -10.00 3.58 -3.56
N VAL A 177 -9.77 4.87 -3.31
CA VAL A 177 -10.49 5.67 -2.31
C VAL A 177 -11.21 6.79 -3.06
N PRO A 178 -12.51 6.61 -3.38
CA PRO A 178 -13.27 7.61 -4.13
C PRO A 178 -13.46 8.92 -3.35
N ASP A 179 -13.69 8.78 -2.04
CA ASP A 179 -13.81 9.90 -1.10
C ASP A 179 -13.15 9.50 0.24
N GLU A 180 -12.12 10.25 0.60
CA GLU A 180 -11.37 10.05 1.84
C GLU A 180 -12.23 10.28 3.09
N HIS A 181 -13.21 11.19 3.02
CA HIS A 181 -14.06 11.52 4.17
C HIS A 181 -15.13 10.45 4.41
N ALA A 182 -15.55 9.74 3.36
CA ALA A 182 -16.47 8.62 3.45
C ALA A 182 -15.77 7.30 3.80
N ALA A 183 -14.44 7.19 3.67
CA ALA A 183 -13.69 5.96 3.84
C ALA A 183 -13.78 5.36 5.26
N CYS A 184 -13.83 4.02 5.33
CA CYS A 184 -13.72 3.29 6.59
C CYS A 184 -12.25 3.18 6.98
N TYR A 185 -11.76 4.09 7.83
CA TYR A 185 -10.38 4.07 8.29
C TYR A 185 -9.97 2.75 8.94
N GLY A 186 -10.86 2.04 9.63
CA GLY A 186 -10.57 0.70 10.13
C GLY A 186 -10.17 -0.26 8.99
N SER A 187 -10.99 -0.33 7.95
CA SER A 187 -10.74 -1.23 6.82
C SER A 187 -9.50 -0.86 6.02
N PHE A 188 -9.26 0.43 5.78
CA PHE A 188 -8.07 0.87 5.03
C PHE A 188 -6.80 0.80 5.87
N ALA A 189 -6.82 1.23 7.13
CA ALA A 189 -5.64 1.30 7.99
C ALA A 189 -5.25 -0.05 8.60
N GLN A 190 -6.22 -0.85 9.05
CA GLN A 190 -5.97 -2.14 9.72
C GLN A 190 -6.22 -3.34 8.80
N GLY A 191 -6.89 -3.14 7.66
CA GLY A 191 -7.30 -4.23 6.76
C GLY A 191 -8.67 -4.84 7.12
N TYR A 192 -9.31 -4.41 8.21
CA TYR A 192 -10.64 -4.90 8.61
C TYR A 192 -11.48 -3.84 9.29
N CYS A 193 -12.82 -3.96 9.20
CA CYS A 193 -13.74 -3.12 9.94
C CYS A 193 -14.06 -3.75 11.29
N THR A 194 -14.06 -2.95 12.36
CA THR A 194 -14.50 -3.40 13.69
C THR A 194 -16.01 -3.68 13.76
N SER A 195 -16.79 -3.12 12.84
CA SER A 195 -18.26 -3.25 12.84
C SER A 195 -18.78 -3.49 11.41
N PRO A 196 -18.44 -4.61 10.77
CA PRO A 196 -18.72 -4.83 9.34
C PRO A 196 -20.21 -4.87 9.00
N GLY A 197 -21.09 -5.16 9.96
CA GLY A 197 -22.54 -5.22 9.75
C GLY A 197 -23.29 -3.90 9.95
N THR A 198 -22.68 -2.91 10.60
CA THR A 198 -23.34 -1.64 10.96
C THR A 198 -22.57 -0.41 10.51
N CYS A 199 -21.36 -0.58 9.97
CA CYS A 199 -20.54 0.51 9.49
C CYS A 199 -21.11 1.08 8.19
N THR A 200 -21.43 2.38 8.22
CA THR A 200 -21.95 3.15 7.08
C THR A 200 -20.86 3.76 6.20
N ARG A 201 -19.59 3.57 6.57
CA ARG A 201 -18.43 4.09 5.83
C ARG A 201 -18.15 3.24 4.60
N TYR A 202 -17.41 3.81 3.65
CA TYR A 202 -16.98 3.12 2.43
C TYR A 202 -15.89 2.08 2.75
N HIS A 203 -16.14 0.83 2.36
CA HIS A 203 -15.21 -0.28 2.51
C HIS A 203 -14.59 -0.62 1.15
N PRO A 204 -13.30 -1.03 1.09
CA PRO A 204 -12.65 -1.43 -0.14
C PRO A 204 -13.28 -2.72 -0.69
N ARG A 205 -14.03 -2.61 -1.80
CA ARG A 205 -14.63 -3.78 -2.49
C ARG A 205 -13.66 -4.40 -3.49
N ASP A 206 -13.04 -3.56 -4.31
CA ASP A 206 -12.09 -3.97 -5.33
C ASP A 206 -10.67 -3.70 -4.84
N GLN A 207 -9.96 -4.78 -4.53
CA GLN A 207 -8.57 -4.75 -4.12
C GLN A 207 -7.71 -5.27 -5.27
N ILE A 208 -6.63 -4.55 -5.53
CA ILE A 208 -5.64 -4.88 -6.55
C ILE A 208 -4.39 -5.38 -5.84
N GLY A 209 -3.94 -6.58 -6.20
CA GLY A 209 -2.71 -7.13 -5.66
C GLY A 209 -1.47 -6.46 -6.26
N PHE A 210 -0.47 -6.18 -5.44
CA PHE A 210 0.85 -5.75 -5.88
C PHE A 210 1.88 -6.74 -5.35
N ASN A 211 2.55 -7.44 -6.27
CA ASN A 211 3.52 -8.47 -6.00
C ASN A 211 4.91 -7.96 -6.36
N VAL A 212 5.80 -7.83 -5.38
CA VAL A 212 7.19 -7.44 -5.61
C VAL A 212 8.06 -8.68 -5.49
N VAL A 213 8.82 -8.99 -6.54
CA VAL A 213 9.64 -10.20 -6.62
C VAL A 213 11.08 -9.84 -6.96
N ILE A 214 12.02 -10.39 -6.21
CA ILE A 214 13.45 -10.21 -6.49
C ILE A 214 14.02 -11.52 -7.05
N LYS A 215 14.52 -11.47 -8.28
CA LYS A 215 15.10 -12.60 -9.00
C LYS A 215 16.60 -12.41 -9.20
N ARG A 216 17.30 -13.52 -9.40
CA ARG A 216 18.69 -13.51 -9.86
C ARG A 216 18.70 -13.17 -11.34
N ALA A 217 19.48 -12.17 -11.74
CA ALA A 217 19.78 -11.93 -13.14
C ALA A 217 20.52 -13.15 -13.67
N ARG A 218 19.96 -13.78 -14.71
CA ARG A 218 20.73 -14.77 -15.46
C ARG A 218 21.68 -13.97 -16.31
N THR A 219 22.99 -14.18 -16.14
CA THR A 219 23.94 -13.88 -17.20
C THR A 219 23.39 -14.60 -18.43
N GLN A 220 22.83 -13.87 -19.39
CA GLN A 220 22.56 -14.44 -20.69
C GLN A 220 23.91 -14.90 -21.19
N GLY A 221 24.19 -16.20 -21.05
CA GLY A 221 25.33 -16.82 -21.69
C GLY A 221 25.20 -16.44 -23.15
N ARG A 222 26.17 -15.64 -23.62
CA ARG A 222 26.41 -15.25 -25.01
C ARG A 222 25.43 -15.95 -25.94
N ALA A 223 24.44 -15.21 -26.45
CA ALA A 223 23.89 -15.54 -27.75
C ALA A 223 25.07 -15.44 -28.73
N SER A 224 25.81 -16.54 -28.83
CA SER A 224 26.80 -16.79 -29.84
C SER A 224 26.02 -16.81 -31.14
N GLY A 225 25.90 -15.62 -31.74
CA GLY A 225 25.53 -15.46 -33.12
C GLY A 225 26.55 -16.24 -33.93
N ARG A 226 26.30 -17.54 -34.12
CA ARG A 226 26.88 -18.30 -35.21
C ARG A 226 26.33 -17.66 -36.48
N THR A 227 27.09 -16.70 -37.00
CA THR A 227 27.07 -16.31 -38.40
C THR A 227 27.22 -17.57 -39.22
N ARG A 228 26.07 -18.09 -39.68
CA ARG A 228 26.02 -19.19 -40.64
C ARG A 228 26.44 -18.59 -41.98
N GLY A 229 27.74 -18.56 -42.21
CA GLY A 229 28.32 -18.28 -43.52
C GLY A 229 27.78 -19.30 -44.51
N ARG A 230 26.89 -18.86 -45.39
CA ARG A 230 26.42 -19.63 -46.54
C ARG A 230 27.39 -19.34 -47.68
N ARG A 231 28.19 -20.34 -48.02
CA ARG A 231 28.87 -20.43 -49.32
C ARG A 231 27.84 -20.72 -50.41
#